data_AF-R2SQL4-F1
#
_entry.id   AF-R2SQL4-F1
#
_cell.length_a   1.000
_cell.length_b   1.000
_cell.length_c   1.000
_cell.angle_alpha   90.00
_cell.angle_beta   90.00
_cell.angle_gamma   90.00
#
_symmetry.space_group_name_H-M   'P 1'
#
loop_
_entity.id
_entity.type
_entity.pdbx_description
1 polymer ?
#
loop_
_entity_poly.entity_id
_entity_poly.type
_entity_poly.pdbx_seq_one_letter_code
_entity_poly.pdbx_strand_id
1 'polypeptide(L)'
;MEKLMLATEDIFLDTTNSEPCMAAECAKLVEYLRRRNFETGLVLLDDSKKIDDSVEEAINLHITVEEIFDKQTFPHHTKYFLDNSPERLEKAADKGFIPVLITEDSKENVAFNCSTFPSVSDFHLSLIQANFEA
;
A
#
# COMPACT_ATOMS: atom_id res chain seq x y z
N MET A 1 11.22 -11.82 -11.56
CA MET A 1 9.91 -11.93 -10.90
C MET A 1 9.46 -10.52 -10.56
N GLU A 2 8.34 -10.09 -11.11
CA GLU A 2 7.76 -8.78 -10.82
C GLU A 2 6.98 -8.83 -9.49
N LYS A 3 7.11 -7.77 -8.69
CA LYS A 3 6.50 -7.61 -7.38
C LYS A 3 5.79 -6.26 -7.34
N LEU A 4 4.60 -6.21 -6.76
CA LEU A 4 3.74 -5.04 -6.70
C LEU A 4 3.40 -4.71 -5.24
N MET A 5 3.37 -3.43 -4.91
CA MET A 5 2.76 -2.93 -3.69
C MET A 5 1.81 -1.78 -4.03
N LEU A 6 0.57 -1.91 -3.62
CA LEU A 6 -0.43 -0.85 -3.68
C LEU A 6 -0.74 -0.38 -2.27
N ALA A 7 -0.93 0.92 -2.09
CA ALA A 7 -1.41 1.48 -0.84
C ALA A 7 -2.44 2.57 -1.14
N THR A 8 -3.48 2.65 -0.30
CA THR A 8 -4.45 3.75 -0.38
C THR A 8 -3.83 5.09 -0.02
N GLU A 9 -4.41 6.17 -0.55
CA GLU A 9 -3.99 7.54 -0.24
C GLU A 9 -3.97 7.84 1.26
N ASP A 10 -4.90 7.27 2.04
CA ASP A 10 -4.95 7.41 3.50
C ASP A 10 -3.72 6.82 4.22
N ILE A 11 -3.01 5.90 3.57
CA ILE A 11 -1.79 5.28 4.10
C ILE A 11 -0.54 6.03 3.64
N PHE A 12 -0.49 6.41 2.36
CA PHE A 12 0.73 6.99 1.77
C PHE A 12 0.83 8.50 1.90
N LEU A 13 -0.29 9.20 1.91
CA LEU A 13 -0.32 10.65 1.92
C LEU A 13 -0.64 11.16 3.33
N ASP A 14 0.08 12.19 3.74
CA ASP A 14 -0.36 13.06 4.81
C ASP A 14 -1.43 14.00 4.25
N THR A 15 -2.70 13.67 4.49
CA THR A 15 -3.85 14.44 4.02
C THR A 15 -4.24 15.57 4.97
N THR A 16 -3.43 15.86 6.01
CA THR A 16 -3.73 16.94 6.97
C THR A 16 -3.46 18.34 6.41
N ASN A 17 -2.76 18.43 5.28
CA ASN A 17 -2.39 19.68 4.62
C ASN A 17 -3.19 19.91 3.32
N SER A 18 -3.26 21.16 2.84
CA SER A 18 -4.03 21.51 1.64
C SER A 18 -3.46 20.91 0.34
N GLU A 19 -2.20 20.49 0.37
CA GLU A 19 -1.50 19.76 -0.68
C GLU A 19 -0.97 18.46 -0.06
N PRO A 20 -1.65 17.32 -0.25
CA PRO A 20 -1.22 16.05 0.31
C PRO A 20 0.16 15.66 -0.22
N CYS A 21 1.09 15.40 0.70
CA CYS A 21 2.44 14.96 0.37
C CYS A 21 2.72 13.58 0.98
N MET A 22 3.74 12.88 0.48
CA MET A 22 4.07 11.56 1.01
C MET A 22 4.59 11.68 2.45
N ALA A 23 4.02 10.88 3.36
CA ALA A 23 4.52 10.78 4.72
C ALA A 23 5.99 10.30 4.72
N ALA A 24 6.83 10.86 5.60
CA ALA A 24 8.27 10.60 5.60
C ALA A 24 8.62 9.11 5.77
N GLU A 25 7.78 8.35 6.47
CA GLU A 25 7.94 6.91 6.66
C GLU A 25 7.62 6.12 5.38
N CYS A 26 6.60 6.56 4.64
CA CYS A 26 6.21 6.00 3.35
C CYS A 26 7.31 6.25 2.30
N ALA A 27 7.95 7.43 2.31
CA ALA A 27 9.08 7.71 1.41
C ALA A 27 10.24 6.71 1.58
N LYS A 28 10.57 6.35 2.83
CA LYS A 28 11.59 5.33 3.12
C LYS A 28 11.20 3.95 2.62
N LEU A 29 9.93 3.57 2.78
CA LEU A 29 9.41 2.31 2.26
C LEU A 29 9.47 2.27 0.73
N VAL A 30 9.01 3.33 0.04
CA VAL A 30 9.05 3.43 -1.43
C VAL A 30 10.48 3.33 -1.96
N GLU A 31 11.44 4.01 -1.33
CA GLU A 31 12.85 3.90 -1.71
C GLU A 31 13.38 2.47 -1.54
N TYR A 32 13.04 1.82 -0.42
CA TYR A 32 13.42 0.43 -0.16
C TYR A 32 12.84 -0.52 -1.23
N LEU A 33 11.57 -0.37 -1.56
CA LEU A 33 10.85 -1.17 -2.56
C LEU A 33 11.46 -0.98 -3.96
N ARG A 34 11.78 0.26 -4.34
CA ARG A 34 12.43 0.59 -5.62
C ARG A 34 13.76 -0.13 -5.78
N ARG A 35 14.61 -0.13 -4.74
CA ARG A 35 15.90 -0.86 -4.73
C ARG A 35 15.74 -2.38 -4.86
N ARG A 36 14.54 -2.91 -4.62
CA ARG A 36 14.19 -4.34 -4.70
C ARG A 36 13.32 -4.69 -5.91
N ASN A 37 13.21 -3.79 -6.89
CA ASN A 37 12.40 -3.96 -8.09
C ASN A 37 10.93 -4.27 -7.80
N PHE A 38 10.38 -3.69 -6.72
CA PHE A 38 8.94 -3.60 -6.55
C PHE A 38 8.41 -2.42 -7.35
N GLU A 39 7.38 -2.67 -8.14
CA GLU A 39 6.49 -1.62 -8.60
C GLU A 39 5.65 -1.16 -7.40
N THR A 40 5.54 0.14 -7.21
CA THR A 40 4.78 0.74 -6.12
C THR A 40 3.73 1.65 -6.72
N GLY A 41 2.49 1.48 -6.30
CA GLY A 41 1.34 2.23 -6.80
C GLY A 41 0.53 2.87 -5.68
N LEU A 42 -0.05 4.02 -6.00
CA LEU A 42 -0.98 4.76 -5.15
C LEU A 42 -2.39 4.48 -5.60
N VAL A 43 -3.24 4.17 -4.63
CA VAL A 43 -4.67 3.93 -4.83
C VAL A 43 -5.45 5.15 -4.36
N LEU A 44 -5.98 5.89 -5.33
CA LEU A 44 -6.79 7.08 -5.06
C LEU A 44 -8.21 6.66 -4.69
N LEU A 45 -8.67 7.10 -3.52
CA LEU A 45 -10.06 6.97 -3.08
C LEU A 45 -10.92 8.10 -3.65
N ASP A 46 -10.29 9.24 -3.95
CA ASP A 46 -10.90 10.42 -4.56
C ASP A 46 -10.01 10.91 -5.72
N ASP A 47 -10.44 10.63 -6.95
CA ASP A 47 -9.70 10.96 -8.18
C ASP A 47 -9.66 12.47 -8.47
N SER A 48 -10.39 13.29 -7.71
CA SER A 48 -10.38 14.74 -7.83
C SER A 48 -9.22 15.41 -7.08
N LYS A 49 -8.49 14.67 -6.23
CA LYS A 49 -7.36 15.18 -5.45
C LYS A 49 -6.14 15.40 -6.34
N LYS A 50 -5.57 16.60 -6.24
CA LYS A 50 -4.23 16.87 -6.79
C LYS A 50 -3.19 16.40 -5.79
N ILE A 51 -2.28 15.58 -6.25
CA ILE A 51 -1.15 15.08 -5.47
C ILE A 51 0.08 15.91 -5.85
N ASP A 52 0.98 16.11 -4.88
CA ASP A 52 2.26 16.78 -5.10
C ASP A 52 3.18 16.02 -6.08
N ASP A 53 3.90 16.75 -6.93
CA ASP A 53 4.79 16.21 -7.97
C ASP A 53 5.85 15.24 -7.40
N SER A 54 6.31 15.44 -6.16
CA SER A 54 7.30 14.55 -5.53
C SER A 54 6.75 13.15 -5.26
N VAL A 55 5.44 13.02 -5.10
CA VAL A 55 4.76 11.72 -4.96
C VAL A 55 4.64 11.06 -6.33
N GLU A 56 4.33 11.83 -7.37
CA GLU A 56 4.25 11.33 -8.75
C GLU A 56 5.60 10.80 -9.23
N GLU A 57 6.70 11.48 -8.88
CA GLU A 57 8.06 11.01 -9.18
C GLU A 57 8.44 9.73 -8.40
N ALA A 58 7.83 9.54 -7.23
CA ALA A 58 8.17 8.43 -6.35
C ALA A 58 7.40 7.14 -6.68
N ILE A 59 6.16 7.28 -7.16
CA ILE A 59 5.19 6.21 -7.37
C ILE A 59 4.99 5.99 -8.87
N ASN A 60 5.31 4.78 -9.33
CA ASN A 60 5.33 4.46 -10.76
C ASN A 60 3.95 4.14 -11.35
N LEU A 61 2.90 4.06 -10.52
CA LEU A 61 1.58 3.59 -10.92
C LEU A 61 0.46 4.29 -10.13
N HIS A 62 -0.41 5.02 -10.80
CA HIS A 62 -1.62 5.62 -10.21
C HIS A 62 -2.83 4.81 -10.65
N ILE A 63 -3.63 4.34 -9.68
CA ILE A 63 -4.79 3.48 -9.93
C ILE A 63 -5.95 3.98 -9.06
N THR A 64 -7.17 3.98 -9.57
CA THR A 64 -8.34 4.23 -8.71
C THR A 64 -8.79 2.96 -8.01
N VAL A 65 -9.55 3.08 -6.91
CA VAL A 65 -10.12 1.91 -6.21
C VAL A 65 -10.96 1.03 -7.15
N GLU A 66 -11.76 1.65 -8.01
CA GLU A 66 -12.61 0.96 -8.99
C GLU A 66 -11.76 0.12 -9.94
N GLU A 67 -10.65 0.66 -10.42
CA GLU A 67 -9.75 -0.07 -11.31
C GLU A 67 -9.15 -1.32 -10.66
N ILE A 68 -8.98 -1.35 -9.34
CA ILE A 68 -8.47 -2.52 -8.61
C ILE A 68 -9.54 -3.59 -8.47
N PHE A 69 -10.78 -3.19 -8.20
CA PHE A 69 -11.88 -4.13 -7.97
C PHE A 69 -12.55 -4.59 -9.27
N ASP A 70 -12.50 -3.79 -10.33
CA ASP A 70 -13.14 -4.08 -11.61
C ASP A 70 -12.20 -4.71 -12.64
N LYS A 71 -10.87 -4.47 -12.58
CA LYS A 71 -9.92 -5.11 -13.50
C LYS A 71 -9.53 -6.50 -13.02
N GLN A 72 -9.59 -7.47 -13.94
CA GLN A 72 -9.68 -8.87 -13.57
C GLN A 72 -8.35 -9.53 -13.17
N THR A 73 -7.18 -8.97 -13.46
CA THR A 73 -5.91 -9.63 -13.09
C THR A 73 -4.74 -8.66 -13.07
N PHE A 74 -4.17 -8.43 -11.89
CA PHE A 74 -2.77 -7.99 -11.80
C PHE A 74 -1.87 -9.21 -12.08
N PRO A 75 -0.93 -9.19 -13.03
CA PRO A 75 -0.16 -10.37 -13.43
C PRO A 75 0.97 -10.76 -12.45
N HIS A 76 1.22 -9.98 -11.40
CA HIS A 76 2.44 -10.10 -10.58
C HIS A 76 2.38 -11.20 -9.49
N HIS A 77 3.52 -11.78 -9.14
CA HIS A 77 3.60 -12.95 -8.23
C HIS A 77 3.53 -12.59 -6.73
N THR A 78 3.92 -11.38 -6.34
CA THR A 78 3.78 -10.90 -4.96
C THR A 78 3.10 -9.55 -5.02
N LYS A 79 1.94 -9.41 -4.38
CA LYS A 79 1.15 -8.19 -4.38
C LYS A 79 0.72 -7.84 -2.97
N TYR A 80 1.30 -6.79 -2.38
CA TYR A 80 0.80 -6.26 -1.12
C TYR A 80 -0.26 -5.19 -1.41
N PHE A 81 -1.31 -5.17 -0.60
CA PHE A 81 -2.30 -4.10 -0.59
C PHE A 81 -2.40 -3.54 0.82
N LEU A 82 -1.97 -2.29 1.01
CA LEU A 82 -1.95 -1.62 2.31
C LEU A 82 -3.16 -0.69 2.42
N ASP A 83 -3.91 -0.83 3.51
CA ASP A 83 -5.08 -0.02 3.79
C ASP A 83 -5.35 0.04 5.30
N ASN A 84 -6.22 0.97 5.72
CA ASN A 84 -6.77 1.03 7.07
C ASN A 84 -8.22 0.51 7.15
N SER A 85 -8.82 0.13 6.01
CA SER A 85 -10.19 -0.39 5.94
C SER A 85 -10.23 -1.91 5.77
N PRO A 86 -10.71 -2.67 6.77
CA PRO A 86 -10.88 -4.12 6.67
C PRO A 86 -11.76 -4.54 5.48
N GLU A 87 -12.81 -3.78 5.15
CA GLU A 87 -13.72 -4.10 4.04
C GLU A 87 -13.02 -4.03 2.68
N ARG A 88 -12.18 -3.01 2.45
CA ARG A 88 -11.41 -2.88 1.20
C ARG A 88 -10.32 -3.93 1.10
N LEU A 89 -9.71 -4.28 2.23
CA LEU A 89 -8.71 -5.34 2.32
C LEU A 89 -9.27 -6.73 2.00
N GLU A 90 -10.49 -7.03 2.46
CA GLU A 90 -11.19 -8.27 2.11
C GLU A 90 -11.41 -8.36 0.59
N LYS A 91 -11.90 -7.27 -0.03
CA LYS A 91 -12.06 -7.19 -1.49
C LYS A 91 -10.74 -7.33 -2.23
N ALA A 92 -9.65 -6.74 -1.73
CA ALA A 92 -8.33 -6.89 -2.32
C ALA A 92 -7.81 -8.34 -2.21
N ALA A 93 -8.09 -9.01 -1.09
CA ALA A 93 -7.74 -10.43 -0.90
C ALA A 93 -8.44 -11.32 -1.94
N ASP A 94 -9.71 -11.06 -2.26
CA ASP A 94 -10.46 -11.77 -3.32
C ASP A 94 -9.82 -11.59 -4.72
N LYS A 95 -9.03 -10.53 -4.91
CA LYS A 95 -8.26 -10.28 -6.15
C LYS A 95 -6.83 -10.86 -6.09
N GLY A 96 -6.51 -11.62 -5.04
CA GLY A 96 -5.22 -12.27 -4.85
C GLY A 96 -4.12 -11.36 -4.34
N PHE A 97 -4.46 -10.23 -3.70
CA PHE A 97 -3.49 -9.47 -2.92
C PHE A 97 -3.26 -10.11 -1.55
N ILE A 98 -2.09 -9.83 -0.97
CA ILE A 98 -1.79 -10.04 0.43
C ILE A 98 -2.25 -8.76 1.15
N PRO A 99 -3.39 -8.79 1.87
CA PRO A 99 -3.88 -7.60 2.55
C PRO A 99 -3.04 -7.30 3.78
N VAL A 100 -2.67 -6.03 3.93
CA VAL A 100 -1.92 -5.50 5.06
C VAL A 100 -2.73 -4.37 5.71
N LEU A 101 -3.23 -4.63 6.91
CA LEU A 101 -3.97 -3.64 7.70
C LEU A 101 -2.98 -2.77 8.47
N ILE A 102 -3.00 -1.46 8.22
CA ILE A 102 -2.25 -0.47 8.98
C ILE A 102 -3.22 0.25 9.91
N THR A 103 -3.12 -0.01 11.21
CA THR A 103 -4.02 0.52 12.23
C THR A 103 -3.30 0.59 13.57
N GLU A 104 -3.43 1.69 14.31
CA GLU A 104 -2.86 1.79 15.66
C GLU A 104 -3.48 0.75 16.62
N ASP A 105 -4.70 0.29 16.33
CA ASP A 105 -5.36 -0.76 17.10
C ASP A 105 -4.92 -2.15 16.64
N SER A 106 -3.73 -2.55 17.08
CA SER A 106 -3.14 -3.88 16.84
C SER A 106 -4.01 -5.09 17.26
N LYS A 107 -5.16 -4.87 17.91
CA LYS A 107 -6.11 -5.93 18.31
C LYS A 107 -7.30 -6.09 17.37
N GLU A 108 -7.33 -5.35 16.27
CA GLU A 108 -8.38 -5.46 15.28
C GLU A 108 -8.38 -6.86 14.66
N ASN A 109 -9.33 -7.71 15.11
CA ASN A 109 -9.51 -9.06 14.61
C ASN A 109 -10.35 -8.99 13.33
N VAL A 110 -9.70 -9.16 12.18
CA VAL A 110 -10.39 -9.31 10.90
C VAL A 110 -10.77 -10.78 10.65
N ALA A 111 -11.86 -11.01 9.93
CA ALA A 111 -12.40 -12.34 9.67
C ALA A 111 -11.67 -13.13 8.56
N PHE A 112 -10.65 -12.53 7.93
CA PHE A 112 -9.91 -13.09 6.80
C PHE A 112 -8.39 -13.03 7.06
N ASN A 113 -7.60 -13.75 6.25
CA ASN A 113 -6.14 -13.75 6.39
C ASN A 113 -5.58 -12.37 6.03
N CYS A 114 -5.14 -11.62 7.04
CA CYS A 114 -4.56 -10.29 6.91
C CYS A 114 -3.38 -10.12 7.86
N SER A 115 -2.33 -9.46 7.39
CA SER A 115 -1.22 -9.06 8.25
C SER A 115 -1.51 -7.68 8.83
N THR A 116 -1.57 -7.56 10.15
CA THR A 116 -1.86 -6.29 10.83
C THR A 116 -0.58 -5.68 11.39
N PHE A 117 -0.37 -4.38 11.15
CA PHE A 117 0.74 -3.61 11.69
C PHE A 117 0.26 -2.29 12.30
N PRO A 118 0.91 -1.83 13.39
CA PRO A 118 0.60 -0.54 14.01
C PRO A 118 0.88 0.66 13.09
N SER A 119 1.88 0.53 12.22
CA SER A 119 2.35 1.59 11.34
C SER A 119 2.98 1.04 10.06
N VAL A 120 3.16 1.91 9.06
CA VAL A 120 3.93 1.62 7.85
C VAL A 120 5.39 1.30 8.18
N SER A 121 5.96 1.95 9.20
CA SER A 121 7.32 1.65 9.67
C SER A 121 7.47 0.23 10.20
N ASP A 122 6.51 -0.26 10.98
CA ASP A 122 6.53 -1.65 11.49
C ASP A 122 6.44 -2.66 10.35
N PHE A 123 5.57 -2.41 9.38
CA PHE A 123 5.48 -3.23 8.17
C PHE A 123 6.79 -3.22 7.38
N HIS A 124 7.40 -2.05 7.18
CA HIS A 124 8.69 -1.92 6.49
C HIS A 124 9.79 -2.72 7.21
N LEU A 125 9.85 -2.67 8.54
CA LEU A 125 10.79 -3.47 9.33
C LEU A 125 10.54 -4.97 9.16
N SER A 126 9.28 -5.41 9.16
CA SER A 126 8.93 -6.82 8.91
C SER A 126 9.36 -7.29 7.52
N LEU A 127 9.19 -6.46 6.48
CA LEU A 127 9.69 -6.76 5.13
C LEU A 127 11.21 -6.89 5.10
N ILE A 128 11.94 -6.04 5.84
CA ILE A 128 13.40 -6.13 5.94
C ILE A 128 13.78 -7.47 6.60
N GLN A 129 13.17 -7.81 7.74
CA GLN A 129 13.46 -9.04 8.48
C GLN A 129 13.19 -10.29 7.64
N ALA A 130 12.04 -10.38 6.99
CA ALA A 130 11.67 -11.51 6.14
C ALA A 130 12.68 -11.72 4.98
N ASN A 131 13.31 -10.66 4.49
CA ASN A 131 14.32 -10.73 3.44
C ASN A 131 15.74 -11.03 3.95
N PHE A 132 16.02 -10.85 5.24
CA PHE A 132 17.29 -11.27 5.84
C PHE A 132 17.28 -12.75 6.24
N GLU A 133 16.09 -13.26 6.57
CA GLU A 133 15.90 -14.65 7.02
C GLU A 133 15.62 -15.64 5.88
N ALA A 134 15.37 -15.15 4.66
CA ALA A 134 15.12 -15.92 3.44
C ALA A 134 16.36 -16.08 2.55
#